data_AF-A0A1A9F2Z3-F1
#
_entry.id   AF-A0A1A9F2Z3-F1
#
_cell.length_a   1.000
_cell.length_b   1.000
_cell.length_c   1.000
_cell.angle_alpha   90.00
_cell.angle_beta   90.00
_cell.angle_gamma   90.00
#
_symmetry.space_group_name_H-M   'P 1'
#
loop_
_entity.id
_entity.type
_entity.pdbx_description
1 polymer ?
#
loop_
_entity_poly.entity_id
_entity_poly.type
_entity_poly.pdbx_seq_one_letter_code
_entity_poly.pdbx_strand_id
1 'polypeptide(L)'
;MMRILMLVLLVLQGSLLMAADKQATEAQIQRLQKDISALQNSIKGQQGERKTLQQTLRDSEAEIGQLGNQLAELEQKLGQLGSRAGDLEQRRDALRASLTASTDQLQRQLRKQYRLGNQPRLQLLLNQGDPAQIDRMLHYFDLINGELVAQLTLYQQQLTELESTESALDDTQAELLARRNELESRQQRLGAVREERKATLAKLAKSIDSKQGKLKGLDSDRKQLESVLAQIEKALKAAKMAREARSLPDLKGKLSWPVDGRLVRAFGNTDSGVSYDGLLIAAQAGREVRAVHQGRVVFSDWLRGYGLLLIIDHGGGYMSLYGHNQRLLKEPGAWVDAGDAVATVGNSGGYTEPSLYFAVRFNGKPTDPARWLAGR
;
A
#
# COMPACT_ATOMS: atom_id res chain seq x y z
N MET A 1 90.77 -11.53 8.14
CA MET A 1 89.56 -12.27 8.56
C MET A 1 88.44 -11.33 9.06
N MET A 2 88.19 -10.17 8.42
CA MET A 2 87.26 -9.16 8.99
C MET A 2 86.53 -8.28 7.96
N ARG A 3 86.38 -8.72 6.71
CA ARG A 3 85.58 -8.00 5.69
C ARG A 3 84.55 -8.88 4.97
N ILE A 4 84.77 -10.19 4.92
CA ILE A 4 83.75 -11.18 4.49
C ILE A 4 82.57 -11.22 5.48
N LEU A 5 82.78 -10.86 6.75
CA LEU A 5 81.72 -10.72 7.76
C LEU A 5 80.80 -9.50 7.52
N MET A 6 81.26 -8.49 6.77
CA MET A 6 80.51 -7.24 6.54
C MET A 6 79.57 -7.33 5.32
N LEU A 7 79.81 -8.27 4.40
CA LEU A 7 78.98 -8.48 3.21
C LEU A 7 77.82 -9.45 3.47
N VAL A 8 77.96 -10.36 4.43
CA VAL A 8 76.87 -11.24 4.89
C VAL A 8 75.88 -10.49 5.79
N LEU A 9 76.34 -9.47 6.54
CA LEU A 9 75.47 -8.63 7.38
C LEU A 9 74.59 -7.68 6.56
N LEU A 10 75.03 -7.26 5.36
CA LEU A 10 74.24 -6.39 4.47
C LEU A 10 73.14 -7.15 3.70
N VAL A 11 73.36 -8.43 3.41
CA VAL A 11 72.35 -9.30 2.75
C VAL A 11 71.31 -9.83 3.76
N LEU A 12 71.68 -9.94 5.04
CA LEU A 12 70.73 -10.27 6.12
C LEU A 12 69.82 -9.09 6.53
N GLN A 13 70.25 -7.84 6.32
CA GLN A 13 69.42 -6.67 6.59
C GLN A 13 68.37 -6.40 5.48
N GLY A 14 68.63 -6.82 4.24
CA GLY A 14 67.64 -6.72 3.15
C GLY A 14 66.51 -7.75 3.23
N SER A 15 66.73 -8.88 3.91
CA SER A 15 65.75 -9.97 4.04
C SER A 15 64.83 -9.80 5.26
N LEU A 16 65.24 -9.07 6.30
CA LEU A 16 64.36 -8.72 7.44
C LEU A 16 63.35 -7.61 7.10
N LEU A 17 63.70 -6.62 6.26
CA LEU A 17 62.75 -5.59 5.83
C LEU A 17 61.62 -6.16 4.98
N MET A 18 61.93 -7.10 4.08
CA MET A 18 60.93 -7.76 3.21
C MET A 18 60.01 -8.72 3.98
N ALA A 19 60.48 -9.35 5.07
CA ALA A 19 59.66 -10.23 5.91
C ALA A 19 58.73 -9.46 6.85
N ALA A 20 59.17 -8.35 7.42
CA ALA A 20 58.34 -7.45 8.24
C ALA A 20 57.23 -6.79 7.40
N ASP A 21 57.52 -6.41 6.16
CA ASP A 21 56.54 -5.84 5.23
C ASP A 21 55.49 -6.89 4.83
N LYS A 22 55.90 -8.14 4.57
CA LYS A 22 54.98 -9.26 4.29
C LYS A 22 54.05 -9.56 5.47
N GLN A 23 54.58 -9.59 6.69
CA GLN A 23 53.82 -9.90 7.90
C GLN A 23 52.87 -8.76 8.31
N ALA A 24 53.27 -7.50 8.09
CA ALA A 24 52.40 -6.33 8.24
C ALA A 24 51.28 -6.30 7.18
N THR A 25 51.59 -6.67 5.94
CA THR A 25 50.63 -6.77 4.84
C THR A 25 49.61 -7.89 5.10
N GLU A 26 50.03 -9.03 5.62
CA GLU A 26 49.17 -10.17 5.91
C GLU A 26 48.24 -9.92 7.12
N ALA A 27 48.73 -9.21 8.14
CA ALA A 27 47.90 -8.73 9.25
C ALA A 27 46.88 -7.66 8.81
N GLN A 28 47.24 -6.79 7.86
CA GLN A 28 46.32 -5.83 7.25
C GLN A 28 45.24 -6.54 6.41
N ILE A 29 45.62 -7.56 5.63
CA ILE A 29 44.68 -8.37 4.84
C ILE A 29 43.68 -9.11 5.74
N GLN A 30 44.13 -9.68 6.86
CA GLN A 30 43.23 -10.36 7.81
C GLN A 30 42.26 -9.40 8.51
N ARG A 31 42.71 -8.19 8.89
CA ARG A 31 41.81 -7.15 9.42
C ARG A 31 40.79 -6.74 8.38
N LEU A 32 41.23 -6.52 7.14
CA LEU A 32 40.36 -6.16 6.02
C LEU A 32 39.30 -7.24 5.74
N GLN A 33 39.67 -8.52 5.77
CA GLN A 33 38.73 -9.64 5.63
C GLN A 33 37.71 -9.70 6.78
N LYS A 34 38.14 -9.40 8.01
CA LYS A 34 37.25 -9.34 9.18
C LYS A 34 36.29 -8.16 9.08
N ASP A 35 36.74 -7.01 8.59
CA ASP A 35 35.90 -5.83 8.36
C ASP A 35 34.91 -6.05 7.22
N ILE A 36 35.33 -6.71 6.13
CA ILE A 36 34.45 -7.09 5.01
C ILE A 36 33.36 -8.06 5.47
N SER A 37 33.69 -9.07 6.27
CA SER A 37 32.70 -10.03 6.78
C SER A 37 31.74 -9.41 7.80
N ALA A 38 32.23 -8.56 8.70
CA ALA A 38 31.38 -7.78 9.61
C ALA A 38 30.43 -6.84 8.83
N LEU A 39 30.93 -6.24 7.76
CA LEU A 39 30.14 -5.40 6.87
C LEU A 39 29.08 -6.19 6.08
N GLN A 40 29.44 -7.34 5.51
CA GLN A 40 28.50 -8.22 4.81
C GLN A 40 27.37 -8.69 5.75
N ASN A 41 27.70 -9.04 6.99
CA ASN A 41 26.72 -9.41 8.01
C ASN A 41 25.82 -8.23 8.42
N SER A 42 26.38 -7.02 8.53
CA SER A 42 25.61 -5.80 8.80
C SER A 42 24.65 -5.46 7.65
N ILE A 43 25.09 -5.59 6.40
CA ILE A 43 24.25 -5.38 5.20
C ILE A 43 23.11 -6.40 5.16
N LYS A 44 23.40 -7.69 5.40
CA LYS A 44 22.40 -8.77 5.43
C LYS A 44 21.38 -8.58 6.56
N GLY A 45 21.84 -8.22 7.76
CA GLY A 45 20.97 -7.89 8.90
C GLY A 45 20.05 -6.71 8.61
N GLN A 46 20.59 -5.62 8.05
CA GLN A 46 19.81 -4.44 7.67
C GLN A 46 18.87 -4.67 6.47
N GLN A 47 19.15 -5.64 5.60
CA GLN A 47 18.21 -6.07 4.56
C GLN A 47 17.03 -6.84 5.17
N GLY A 48 17.28 -7.70 6.16
CA GLY A 48 16.25 -8.39 6.93
C GLY A 48 15.34 -7.42 7.68
N GLU A 49 15.92 -6.47 8.42
CA GLU A 49 15.18 -5.44 9.16
C GLU A 49 14.34 -4.54 8.24
N ARG A 50 14.85 -4.19 7.05
CA ARG A 50 14.07 -3.43 6.07
C ARG A 50 12.87 -4.24 5.57
N LYS A 51 13.06 -5.54 5.31
CA LYS A 51 11.97 -6.41 4.87
C LYS A 51 10.88 -6.52 5.93
N THR A 52 11.25 -6.62 7.21
CA THR A 52 10.27 -6.64 8.31
C THR A 52 9.54 -5.31 8.45
N LEU A 53 10.24 -4.17 8.41
CA LEU A 53 9.60 -2.84 8.45
C LEU A 53 8.67 -2.60 7.26
N GLN A 54 9.02 -3.07 6.06
CA GLN A 54 8.14 -2.99 4.88
C GLN A 54 6.90 -3.88 5.03
N GLN A 55 7.04 -5.04 5.64
CA GLN A 55 5.92 -5.92 5.94
C GLN A 55 4.99 -5.27 6.98
N THR A 56 5.53 -4.75 8.09
CA THR A 56 4.76 -4.02 9.11
C THR A 56 4.02 -2.82 8.50
N LEU A 57 4.68 -2.05 7.63
CA LEU A 57 4.03 -0.93 6.94
C LEU A 57 2.83 -1.39 6.11
N ARG A 58 2.99 -2.47 5.34
CA ARG A 58 1.93 -3.05 4.52
C ARG A 58 0.75 -3.54 5.38
N ASP A 59 1.05 -4.21 6.48
CA ASP A 59 0.03 -4.74 7.39
C ASP A 59 -0.74 -3.59 8.06
N SER A 60 -0.05 -2.54 8.52
CA SER A 60 -0.70 -1.33 9.05
C SER A 60 -1.57 -0.61 8.00
N GLU A 61 -1.12 -0.51 6.74
CA GLU A 61 -1.91 0.11 5.67
C GLU A 61 -3.16 -0.70 5.31
N ALA A 62 -3.05 -2.04 5.31
CA ALA A 62 -4.19 -2.92 5.13
C ALA A 62 -5.20 -2.80 6.28
N GLU A 63 -4.71 -2.78 7.53
CA GLU A 63 -5.54 -2.60 8.72
C GLU A 63 -6.26 -1.23 8.72
N ILE A 64 -5.57 -0.14 8.35
CA ILE A 64 -6.19 1.19 8.18
C ILE A 64 -7.34 1.14 7.17
N GLY A 65 -7.14 0.48 6.02
CA GLY A 65 -8.18 0.34 5.00
C GLY A 65 -9.39 -0.46 5.50
N GLN A 66 -9.15 -1.57 6.21
CA GLN A 66 -10.21 -2.39 6.80
C GLN A 66 -10.99 -1.62 7.88
N LEU A 67 -10.30 -0.95 8.80
CA LEU A 67 -10.92 -0.11 9.83
C LEU A 67 -11.73 1.04 9.21
N GLY A 68 -11.23 1.67 8.13
CA GLY A 68 -11.96 2.70 7.40
C GLY A 68 -13.30 2.21 6.86
N ASN A 69 -13.32 1.04 6.22
CA ASN A 69 -14.56 0.45 5.71
C ASN A 69 -15.54 0.09 6.85
N GLN A 70 -15.03 -0.48 7.94
CA GLN A 70 -15.85 -0.85 9.10
C GLN A 70 -16.45 0.38 9.80
N LEU A 71 -15.72 1.49 9.89
CA LEU A 71 -16.23 2.75 10.44
C LEU A 71 -17.36 3.31 9.58
N ALA A 72 -17.21 3.31 8.26
CA ALA A 72 -18.26 3.78 7.34
C ALA A 72 -19.54 2.93 7.46
N GLU A 73 -19.40 1.61 7.54
CA GLU A 73 -20.55 0.70 7.74
C GLU A 73 -21.22 0.95 9.11
N LEU A 74 -20.44 1.17 10.15
CA LEU A 74 -20.95 1.43 11.50
C LEU A 74 -21.67 2.79 11.59
N GLU A 75 -21.16 3.82 10.94
CA GLU A 75 -21.80 5.14 10.84
C GLU A 75 -23.13 5.05 10.08
N GLN A 76 -23.18 4.30 8.98
CA GLN A 76 -24.44 4.04 8.26
C GLN A 76 -25.46 3.33 9.16
N LYS A 77 -25.05 2.29 9.89
CA LYS A 77 -25.91 1.58 10.84
C LYS A 77 -26.41 2.47 11.97
N LEU A 78 -25.55 3.33 12.52
CA LEU A 78 -25.94 4.31 13.54
C LEU A 78 -26.99 5.29 13.01
N GLY A 79 -26.87 5.74 11.76
CA GLY A 79 -27.87 6.58 11.09
C GLY A 79 -29.22 5.88 10.92
N GLN A 80 -29.21 4.60 10.54
CA GLN A 80 -30.42 3.78 10.41
C GLN A 80 -31.10 3.55 11.76
N LEU A 81 -30.33 3.18 12.79
CA LEU A 81 -30.83 3.00 14.16
C LEU A 81 -31.38 4.31 14.74
N GLY A 82 -30.72 5.43 14.48
CA GLY A 82 -31.19 6.75 14.90
C GLY A 82 -32.53 7.13 14.25
N SER A 83 -32.68 6.86 12.95
CA SER A 83 -33.95 7.08 12.24
C SER A 83 -35.07 6.20 12.81
N ARG A 84 -34.77 4.91 13.02
CA ARG A 84 -35.71 3.96 13.62
C ARG A 84 -36.15 4.37 15.02
N ALA A 85 -35.22 4.84 15.86
CA ALA A 85 -35.55 5.35 17.19
C ALA A 85 -36.50 6.55 17.11
N GLY A 86 -36.24 7.49 16.19
CA GLY A 86 -37.14 8.64 15.96
C GLY A 86 -38.54 8.23 15.51
N ASP A 87 -38.66 7.25 14.61
CA ASP A 87 -39.96 6.73 14.16
C ASP A 87 -40.73 6.05 15.31
N LEU A 88 -40.03 5.26 16.13
CA LEU A 88 -40.62 4.60 17.31
C LEU A 88 -41.07 5.61 18.37
N GLU A 89 -40.30 6.67 18.61
CA GLU A 89 -40.67 7.76 19.52
C GLU A 89 -41.94 8.47 19.05
N GLN A 90 -42.02 8.82 17.77
CA GLN A 90 -43.22 9.43 17.19
C GLN A 90 -44.44 8.51 17.32
N ARG A 91 -44.27 7.20 17.08
CA ARG A 91 -45.35 6.23 17.20
C ARG A 91 -45.82 6.06 18.64
N ARG A 92 -44.89 5.95 19.59
CA ARG A 92 -45.18 5.93 21.04
C ARG A 92 -46.01 7.14 21.44
N ASP A 93 -45.59 8.34 21.02
CA ASP A 93 -46.24 9.58 21.42
C ASP A 93 -47.65 9.72 20.79
N ALA A 94 -47.80 9.30 19.53
CA ALA A 94 -49.11 9.22 18.87
C ALA A 94 -50.06 8.23 19.56
N LEU A 95 -49.55 7.03 19.93
CA LEU A 95 -50.33 6.02 20.65
C LEU A 95 -50.76 6.52 22.03
N ARG A 96 -49.85 7.16 22.79
CA ARG A 96 -50.16 7.77 24.10
C ARG A 96 -51.23 8.86 23.98
N ALA A 97 -51.12 9.73 22.97
CA ALA A 97 -52.14 10.74 22.70
C ALA A 97 -53.50 10.12 22.35
N SER A 98 -53.52 9.07 21.52
CA SER A 98 -54.74 8.34 21.16
C SER A 98 -55.37 7.66 22.39
N LEU A 99 -54.58 6.97 23.21
CA LEU A 99 -55.05 6.32 24.44
C LEU A 99 -55.64 7.33 25.42
N THR A 100 -55.03 8.53 25.54
CA THR A 100 -55.56 9.63 26.35
C THR A 100 -56.93 10.10 25.84
N ALA A 101 -57.05 10.32 24.53
CA ALA A 101 -58.31 10.72 23.91
C ALA A 101 -59.42 9.65 24.05
N SER A 102 -59.08 8.38 23.84
CA SER A 102 -59.98 7.24 24.04
C SER A 102 -60.45 7.14 25.49
N THR A 103 -59.55 7.35 26.46
CA THR A 103 -59.87 7.37 27.89
C THR A 103 -60.87 8.48 28.22
N ASP A 104 -60.64 9.70 27.73
CA ASP A 104 -61.54 10.84 27.94
C ASP A 104 -62.93 10.60 27.34
N GLN A 105 -62.99 9.97 26.16
CA GLN A 105 -64.25 9.61 25.51
C GLN A 105 -65.02 8.57 26.33
N LEU A 106 -64.36 7.48 26.73
CA LEU A 106 -64.96 6.41 27.54
C LEU A 106 -65.45 6.95 28.89
N GLN A 107 -64.66 7.81 29.56
CA GLN A 107 -65.07 8.46 30.80
C GLN A 107 -66.34 9.31 30.63
N ARG A 108 -66.43 10.10 29.55
CA ARG A 108 -67.63 10.90 29.26
C ARG A 108 -68.85 10.04 28.98
N GLN A 109 -68.69 8.94 28.23
CA GLN A 109 -69.79 8.01 27.93
C GLN A 109 -70.28 7.28 29.18
N LEU A 110 -69.37 6.72 29.99
CA LEU A 110 -69.70 6.02 31.22
C LEU A 110 -70.39 6.94 32.23
N ARG A 111 -69.92 8.19 32.39
CA ARG A 111 -70.61 9.19 33.25
C ARG A 111 -72.02 9.52 32.76
N LYS A 112 -72.24 9.60 31.45
CA LYS A 112 -73.59 9.82 30.88
C LYS A 112 -74.50 8.62 31.14
N GLN A 113 -74.03 7.40 30.88
CA GLN A 113 -74.78 6.16 31.16
C GLN A 113 -75.14 6.03 32.64
N TYR A 114 -74.19 6.30 33.54
CA TYR A 114 -74.41 6.28 34.98
C TYR A 114 -75.50 7.28 35.42
N ARG A 115 -75.45 8.53 34.90
CA ARG A 115 -76.47 9.55 35.18
C ARG A 115 -77.86 9.23 34.64
N LEU A 116 -77.94 8.47 33.54
CA LEU A 116 -79.20 7.98 32.97
C LEU A 116 -79.80 6.80 33.75
N GLY A 117 -79.20 6.43 34.88
CA GLY A 117 -79.78 5.47 35.83
C GLY A 117 -79.49 4.01 35.52
N ASN A 118 -78.47 3.73 34.70
CA ASN A 118 -77.95 2.38 34.44
C ASN A 118 -79.06 1.33 34.22
N GLN A 119 -80.13 1.68 33.47
CA GLN A 119 -81.34 0.86 33.39
C GLN A 119 -81.00 -0.51 32.79
N PRO A 120 -81.02 -1.61 33.57
CA PRO A 120 -80.75 -2.92 33.01
C PRO A 120 -81.83 -3.26 31.99
N ARG A 121 -81.47 -4.00 30.92
CA ARG A 121 -82.41 -4.46 29.87
C ARG A 121 -83.71 -5.05 30.45
N LEU A 122 -83.60 -5.72 31.60
CA LEU A 122 -84.73 -6.23 32.37
C LEU A 122 -85.71 -5.14 32.81
N GLN A 123 -85.25 -3.97 33.25
CA GLN A 123 -86.11 -2.86 33.65
C GLN A 123 -86.90 -2.28 32.46
N LEU A 124 -86.31 -2.26 31.26
CA LEU A 124 -86.99 -1.87 30.03
C LEU A 124 -88.05 -2.89 29.59
N LEU A 125 -87.74 -4.20 29.72
CA LEU A 125 -88.66 -5.30 29.42
C LEU A 125 -89.82 -5.39 30.43
N LEU A 126 -89.56 -5.00 31.69
CA LEU A 126 -90.56 -5.01 32.77
C LEU A 126 -91.44 -3.75 32.77
N ASN A 127 -91.08 -2.73 31.99
CA ASN A 127 -91.92 -1.55 31.83
C ASN A 127 -93.09 -1.89 30.89
N GLN A 128 -94.34 -1.71 31.35
CA GLN A 128 -95.57 -2.10 30.62
C GLN A 128 -95.88 -1.15 29.44
N GLY A 129 -94.94 -1.00 28.50
CA GLY A 129 -95.03 -0.13 27.32
C GLY A 129 -95.39 -0.85 26.02
N ASP A 130 -95.46 -0.09 24.93
CA ASP A 130 -95.67 -0.60 23.56
C ASP A 130 -94.53 -1.58 23.16
N PRO A 131 -94.83 -2.85 22.82
CA PRO A 131 -93.85 -3.84 22.40
C PRO A 131 -92.95 -3.37 21.24
N ALA A 132 -93.50 -2.61 20.28
CA ALA A 132 -92.72 -2.13 19.14
C ALA A 132 -91.70 -1.06 19.55
N GLN A 133 -92.00 -0.25 20.58
CA GLN A 133 -91.08 0.73 21.12
C GLN A 133 -89.95 0.07 21.92
N ILE A 134 -90.28 -0.98 22.68
CA ILE A 134 -89.31 -1.75 23.46
C ILE A 134 -88.30 -2.44 22.54
N ASP A 135 -88.76 -3.07 21.45
CA ASP A 135 -87.88 -3.72 20.46
C ASP A 135 -86.88 -2.73 19.84
N ARG A 136 -87.34 -1.55 19.39
CA ARG A 136 -86.47 -0.49 18.87
C ARG A 136 -85.44 -0.02 19.90
N MET A 137 -85.85 0.15 21.15
CA MET A 137 -84.95 0.57 22.24
C MET A 137 -83.89 -0.49 22.55
N LEU A 138 -84.25 -1.78 22.52
CA LEU A 138 -83.30 -2.88 22.70
C LEU A 138 -82.31 -2.95 21.53
N HIS A 139 -82.78 -2.75 20.30
CA HIS A 139 -81.91 -2.69 19.13
C HIS A 139 -80.89 -1.54 19.24
N TYR A 140 -81.33 -0.34 19.63
CA TYR A 140 -80.41 0.79 19.86
C TYR A 140 -79.42 0.52 20.99
N PHE A 141 -79.85 -0.16 22.05
CA PHE A 141 -78.96 -0.54 23.15
C PHE A 141 -77.88 -1.52 22.69
N ASP A 142 -78.22 -2.51 21.86
CA ASP A 142 -77.24 -3.43 21.28
C ASP A 142 -76.25 -2.71 20.37
N LEU A 143 -76.71 -1.79 19.52
CA LEU A 143 -75.84 -0.99 18.67
C LEU A 143 -74.83 -0.17 19.49
N ILE A 144 -75.30 0.49 20.55
CA ILE A 144 -74.44 1.32 21.42
C ILE A 144 -73.43 0.46 22.20
N ASN A 145 -73.85 -0.69 22.74
CA ASN A 145 -72.92 -1.56 23.46
C ASN A 145 -71.94 -2.27 22.53
N GLY A 146 -72.36 -2.61 21.31
CA GLY A 146 -71.45 -3.12 20.29
C GLY A 146 -70.32 -2.13 20.00
N GLU A 147 -70.66 -0.85 19.87
CA GLU A 147 -69.68 0.22 19.69
C GLU A 147 -68.76 0.38 20.92
N LEU A 148 -69.31 0.29 22.14
CA LEU A 148 -68.49 0.34 23.36
C LEU A 148 -67.49 -0.82 23.45
N VAL A 149 -67.93 -2.04 23.12
CA VAL A 149 -67.07 -3.22 23.08
C VAL A 149 -65.97 -3.03 22.02
N ALA A 150 -66.32 -2.55 20.83
CA ALA A 150 -65.34 -2.26 19.78
C ALA A 150 -64.29 -1.22 20.22
N GLN A 151 -64.72 -0.14 20.90
CA GLN A 151 -63.81 0.88 21.45
C GLN A 151 -62.87 0.31 22.52
N LEU A 152 -63.36 -0.56 23.41
CA LEU A 152 -62.53 -1.23 24.41
C LEU A 152 -61.54 -2.22 23.78
N THR A 153 -61.95 -2.96 22.75
CA THR A 153 -61.05 -3.85 22.01
C THR A 153 -59.95 -3.05 21.31
N LEU A 154 -60.28 -1.95 20.64
CA LEU A 154 -59.29 -1.06 20.02
C LEU A 154 -58.34 -0.48 21.07
N TYR A 155 -58.86 -0.04 22.22
CA TYR A 155 -58.04 0.48 23.31
C TYR A 155 -57.04 -0.56 23.84
N GLN A 156 -57.47 -1.81 24.01
CA GLN A 156 -56.58 -2.92 24.40
C GLN A 156 -55.50 -3.18 23.34
N GLN A 157 -55.86 -3.17 22.06
CA GLN A 157 -54.90 -3.32 20.96
C GLN A 157 -53.86 -2.20 20.96
N GLN A 158 -54.28 -0.95 21.16
CA GLN A 158 -53.38 0.20 21.25
C GLN A 158 -52.44 0.14 22.46
N LEU A 159 -52.89 -0.41 23.59
CA LEU A 159 -52.03 -0.66 24.76
C LEU A 159 -50.95 -1.68 24.46
N THR A 160 -51.31 -2.82 23.87
CA THR A 160 -50.34 -3.85 23.48
C THR A 160 -49.36 -3.32 22.43
N GLU A 161 -49.84 -2.52 21.47
CA GLU A 161 -48.97 -1.88 20.49
C GLU A 161 -47.99 -0.89 21.16
N LEU A 162 -48.47 -0.10 22.12
CA LEU A 162 -47.63 0.83 22.89
C LEU A 162 -46.54 0.08 23.66
N GLU A 163 -46.88 -0.97 24.39
CA GLU A 163 -45.92 -1.80 25.13
C GLU A 163 -44.84 -2.37 24.20
N SER A 164 -45.24 -2.90 23.04
CA SER A 164 -44.30 -3.43 22.05
C SER A 164 -43.41 -2.34 21.43
N THR A 165 -43.95 -1.13 21.25
CA THR A 165 -43.22 0.02 20.71
C THR A 165 -42.20 0.55 21.71
N GLU A 166 -42.57 0.62 22.99
CA GLU A 166 -41.66 1.02 24.07
C GLU A 166 -40.53 0.01 24.26
N SER A 167 -40.83 -1.29 24.26
CA SER A 167 -39.80 -2.34 24.30
C SER A 167 -38.83 -2.25 23.10
N ALA A 168 -39.36 -2.05 21.88
CA ALA A 168 -38.53 -1.92 20.69
C ALA A 168 -37.67 -0.65 20.72
N LEU A 169 -38.16 0.43 21.33
CA LEU A 169 -37.42 1.67 21.50
C LEU A 169 -36.26 1.47 22.49
N ASP A 170 -36.49 0.82 23.63
CA ASP A 170 -35.47 0.52 24.62
C ASP A 170 -34.36 -0.36 24.03
N ASP A 171 -34.72 -1.41 23.28
CA ASP A 171 -33.77 -2.26 22.58
C ASP A 171 -32.94 -1.48 21.55
N THR A 172 -33.59 -0.59 20.79
CA THR A 172 -32.91 0.26 19.79
C THR A 172 -31.96 1.25 20.46
N GLN A 173 -32.34 1.83 21.60
CA GLN A 173 -31.49 2.74 22.37
C GLN A 173 -30.29 2.02 22.99
N ALA A 174 -30.49 0.81 23.50
CA ALA A 174 -29.40 -0.04 24.00
C ALA A 174 -28.41 -0.40 22.87
N GLU A 175 -28.92 -0.75 21.69
CA GLU A 175 -28.06 -1.02 20.53
C GLU A 175 -27.30 0.23 20.08
N LEU A 176 -27.95 1.40 20.04
CA LEU A 176 -27.28 2.68 19.73
C LEU A 176 -26.09 2.96 20.66
N LEU A 177 -26.26 2.75 21.97
CA LEU A 177 -25.18 2.93 22.94
C LEU A 177 -24.03 1.94 22.70
N ALA A 178 -24.35 0.66 22.47
CA ALA A 178 -23.33 -0.35 22.17
C ALA A 178 -22.53 -0.01 20.90
N ARG A 179 -23.21 0.43 19.83
CA ARG A 179 -22.57 0.80 18.56
C ARG A 179 -21.75 2.09 18.66
N ARG A 180 -22.16 3.05 19.50
CA ARG A 180 -21.36 4.26 19.76
C ARG A 180 -20.06 3.92 20.49
N ASN A 181 -20.10 3.04 21.48
CA ASN A 181 -18.90 2.58 22.17
C ASN A 181 -17.98 1.80 21.22
N GLU A 182 -18.56 0.98 20.32
CA GLU A 182 -17.81 0.29 19.27
C GLU A 182 -17.13 1.27 18.30
N LEU A 183 -17.82 2.34 17.92
CA LEU A 183 -17.29 3.41 17.05
C LEU A 183 -16.08 4.08 17.69
N GLU A 184 -16.20 4.46 18.96
CA GLU A 184 -15.12 5.10 19.71
C GLU A 184 -13.88 4.19 19.79
N SER A 185 -14.06 2.91 20.14
CA SER A 185 -12.98 1.93 20.22
C SER A 185 -12.25 1.75 18.87
N ARG A 186 -13.01 1.67 17.76
CA ARG A 186 -12.45 1.55 16.41
C ARG A 186 -11.72 2.82 15.98
N GLN A 187 -12.21 4.00 16.33
CA GLN A 187 -11.52 5.27 16.07
C GLN A 187 -10.20 5.37 16.83
N GLN A 188 -10.17 4.95 18.11
CA GLN A 188 -8.95 4.88 18.90
C GLN A 188 -7.93 3.90 18.27
N ARG A 189 -8.38 2.72 17.84
CA ARG A 189 -7.53 1.75 17.14
C ARG A 189 -6.97 2.33 15.84
N LEU A 190 -7.79 3.00 15.03
CA LEU A 190 -7.34 3.65 13.81
C LEU A 190 -6.27 4.71 14.08
N GLY A 191 -6.45 5.51 15.14
CA GLY A 191 -5.43 6.46 15.60
C GLY A 191 -4.12 5.79 15.98
N ALA A 192 -4.18 4.69 16.75
CA ALA A 192 -3.00 3.92 17.16
C ALA A 192 -2.23 3.34 15.95
N VAL A 193 -2.93 2.73 14.99
CA VAL A 193 -2.31 2.15 13.77
C VAL A 193 -1.69 3.24 12.90
N ARG A 194 -2.28 4.44 12.83
CA ARG A 194 -1.70 5.59 12.11
C ARG A 194 -0.38 6.06 12.74
N GLU A 195 -0.32 6.12 14.07
CA GLU A 195 0.95 6.45 14.75
C GLU A 195 1.99 5.34 14.61
N GLU A 196 1.60 4.06 14.62
CA GLU A 196 2.50 2.94 14.31
C GLU A 196 3.07 3.04 12.89
N ARG A 197 2.22 3.33 11.90
CA ARG A 197 2.63 3.57 10.51
C ARG A 197 3.65 4.70 10.43
N LYS A 198 3.39 5.83 11.08
CA LYS A 198 4.29 6.98 11.12
C LYS A 198 5.63 6.65 11.76
N ALA A 199 5.63 5.90 12.87
CA ALA A 199 6.84 5.42 13.53
C ALA A 199 7.64 4.47 12.62
N THR A 200 6.96 3.58 11.90
CA THR A 200 7.57 2.65 10.93
C THR A 200 8.19 3.39 9.76
N LEU A 201 7.52 4.41 9.22
CA LEU A 201 8.06 5.29 8.17
C LEU A 201 9.29 6.06 8.65
N ALA A 202 9.29 6.56 9.89
CA ALA A 202 10.45 7.23 10.47
C ALA A 202 11.65 6.28 10.65
N LYS A 203 11.42 5.04 11.12
CA LYS A 203 12.44 3.98 11.20
C LYS A 203 13.00 3.64 9.81
N LEU A 204 12.12 3.53 8.82
CA LEU A 204 12.51 3.26 7.43
C LEU A 204 13.35 4.40 6.84
N ALA A 205 12.97 5.66 7.08
CA ALA A 205 13.72 6.83 6.67
C ALA A 205 15.13 6.87 7.31
N LYS A 206 15.23 6.60 8.62
CA LYS A 206 16.51 6.53 9.34
C LYS A 206 17.41 5.39 8.83
N SER A 207 16.83 4.24 8.47
CA SER A 207 17.54 3.12 7.83
C SER A 207 18.07 3.49 6.43
N ILE A 208 17.35 4.34 5.69
CA ILE A 208 17.76 4.83 4.37
C ILE A 208 18.88 5.89 4.48
N ASP A 209 18.77 6.83 5.41
CA ASP A 209 19.71 7.93 5.61
C ASP A 209 21.08 7.45 6.13
N SER A 210 21.07 6.56 7.13
CA SER A 210 22.29 5.91 7.64
C SER A 210 23.03 5.10 6.57
N LYS A 211 22.31 4.58 5.56
CA LYS A 211 22.90 3.93 4.38
C LYS A 211 23.46 4.92 3.36
N GLN A 212 22.89 6.13 3.19
CA GLN A 212 23.41 7.10 2.23
C GLN A 212 24.75 7.71 2.70
N GLY A 213 24.91 7.86 4.02
CA GLY A 213 26.19 8.20 4.66
C GLY A 213 27.22 7.06 4.60
N LYS A 214 26.82 5.82 4.92
CA LYS A 214 27.73 4.65 4.85
C LYS A 214 28.05 4.17 3.43
N LEU A 215 27.11 4.24 2.48
CA LEU A 215 27.35 3.88 1.08
C LEU A 215 28.34 4.84 0.40
N LYS A 216 28.40 6.12 0.79
CA LYS A 216 29.45 7.04 0.30
C LYS A 216 30.84 6.62 0.80
N GLY A 217 30.96 6.17 2.06
CA GLY A 217 32.20 5.61 2.60
C GLY A 217 32.57 4.28 1.93
N LEU A 218 31.60 3.37 1.78
CA LEU A 218 31.81 2.04 1.19
C LEU A 218 32.02 2.06 -0.32
N ASP A 219 31.49 3.02 -1.06
CA ASP A 219 31.80 3.22 -2.48
C ASP A 219 33.23 3.75 -2.67
N SER A 220 33.72 4.57 -1.73
CA SER A 220 35.14 4.98 -1.67
C SER A 220 36.05 3.79 -1.35
N ASP A 221 35.70 2.99 -0.34
CA ASP A 221 36.48 1.83 0.08
C ASP A 221 36.44 0.70 -0.97
N ARG A 222 35.29 0.48 -1.61
CA ARG A 222 35.13 -0.44 -2.74
C ARG A 222 35.87 0.01 -3.98
N LYS A 223 35.84 1.31 -4.35
CA LYS A 223 36.65 1.85 -5.46
C LYS A 223 38.14 1.71 -5.20
N GLN A 224 38.56 1.83 -3.95
CA GLN A 224 39.96 1.62 -3.54
C GLN A 224 40.34 0.13 -3.64
N LEU A 225 39.46 -0.79 -3.25
CA LEU A 225 39.64 -2.23 -3.41
C LEU A 225 39.63 -2.68 -4.88
N GLU A 226 38.71 -2.13 -5.68
CA GLU A 226 38.60 -2.36 -7.14
C GLU A 226 39.82 -1.78 -7.89
N SER A 227 40.38 -0.66 -7.44
CA SER A 227 41.64 -0.10 -7.95
C SER A 227 42.82 -1.06 -7.75
N VAL A 228 42.92 -1.70 -6.58
CA VAL A 228 43.98 -2.66 -6.25
C VAL A 228 43.78 -3.98 -7.01
N LEU A 229 42.54 -4.46 -7.11
CA LEU A 229 42.20 -5.66 -7.89
C LEU A 229 42.39 -5.43 -9.41
N ALA A 230 42.08 -4.23 -9.93
CA ALA A 230 42.30 -3.88 -11.33
C ALA A 230 43.79 -3.78 -11.70
N GLN A 231 44.66 -3.41 -10.76
CA GLN A 231 46.11 -3.46 -10.95
C GLN A 231 46.63 -4.90 -11.05
N ILE A 232 45.99 -5.84 -10.34
CA ILE A 232 46.29 -7.27 -10.37
C ILE A 232 45.71 -7.93 -11.65
N GLU A 233 44.49 -7.58 -12.06
CA GLU A 233 43.87 -8.08 -13.30
C GLU A 233 44.57 -7.57 -14.57
N LYS A 234 45.09 -6.33 -14.56
CA LYS A 234 45.85 -5.78 -15.69
C LYS A 234 47.18 -6.52 -15.92
N ALA A 235 47.71 -7.19 -14.90
CA ALA A 235 48.85 -8.11 -15.02
C ALA A 235 48.45 -9.50 -15.56
N LEU A 236 47.17 -9.90 -15.47
CA LEU A 236 46.67 -11.23 -15.88
C LEU A 236 45.98 -11.23 -17.26
N LYS A 237 45.54 -10.08 -17.77
CA LYS A 237 44.92 -9.90 -19.11
C LYS A 237 45.91 -9.87 -20.29
N ALA A 238 47.06 -10.52 -20.15
CA ALA A 238 47.99 -10.79 -21.26
C ALA A 238 47.79 -12.19 -21.89
N ALA A 239 46.72 -12.93 -21.52
CA ALA A 239 46.43 -14.25 -22.09
C ALA A 239 44.96 -14.39 -22.53
N LYS A 240 44.78 -14.57 -23.86
CA LYS A 240 43.63 -15.11 -24.61
C LYS A 240 42.36 -14.25 -24.81
N MET A 241 42.43 -13.42 -25.86
CA MET A 241 41.70 -13.48 -27.14
C MET A 241 40.24 -13.99 -27.25
N ALA A 242 39.42 -13.09 -27.82
CA ALA A 242 38.57 -13.24 -29.02
C ALA A 242 37.29 -14.10 -29.02
N ARG A 243 36.18 -13.43 -29.33
CA ARG A 243 35.31 -13.83 -30.44
C ARG A 243 34.64 -12.60 -31.08
N GLU A 244 34.68 -12.59 -32.40
CA GLU A 244 34.18 -11.57 -33.31
C GLU A 244 32.65 -11.47 -33.27
N ALA A 245 32.16 -10.27 -32.96
CA ALA A 245 30.93 -9.71 -33.49
C ALA A 245 31.34 -8.35 -34.08
N ARG A 246 30.72 -7.93 -35.20
CA ARG A 246 31.00 -6.64 -35.84
C ARG A 246 31.16 -5.55 -34.78
N SER A 247 32.25 -4.79 -34.86
CA SER A 247 32.58 -3.85 -33.81
C SER A 247 31.46 -2.80 -33.74
N LEU A 248 30.87 -2.63 -32.55
CA LEU A 248 29.90 -1.56 -32.29
C LEU A 248 30.36 -0.18 -32.85
N PRO A 249 31.68 0.16 -32.84
CA PRO A 249 32.21 1.36 -33.49
C PRO A 249 31.80 1.58 -34.96
N ASP A 250 31.62 0.52 -35.75
CA ASP A 250 31.28 0.61 -37.19
C ASP A 250 29.80 0.94 -37.45
N LEU A 251 28.97 0.94 -36.39
CA LEU A 251 27.52 1.14 -36.41
C LEU A 251 27.08 2.47 -35.77
N LYS A 252 28.00 3.40 -35.53
CA LYS A 252 27.65 4.77 -35.08
C LYS A 252 26.63 5.41 -36.04
N GLY A 253 25.56 5.95 -35.46
CA GLY A 253 24.45 6.58 -36.19
C GLY A 253 23.55 5.62 -36.99
N LYS A 254 23.66 4.30 -36.79
CA LYS A 254 22.89 3.29 -37.54
C LYS A 254 22.07 2.35 -36.65
N LEU A 255 22.17 2.46 -35.32
CA LEU A 255 21.42 1.59 -34.42
C LEU A 255 19.95 1.99 -34.38
N SER A 256 19.08 0.99 -34.33
CA SER A 256 17.64 1.21 -34.15
C SER A 256 17.35 1.82 -32.80
N TRP A 257 16.29 2.62 -32.73
CA TRP A 257 15.78 3.12 -31.45
C TRP A 257 15.27 1.97 -30.58
N PRO A 258 15.52 1.99 -29.26
CA PRO A 258 15.08 0.92 -28.37
C PRO A 258 13.56 0.91 -28.14
N VAL A 259 12.89 2.04 -28.39
CA VAL A 259 11.43 2.16 -28.36
C VAL A 259 10.98 3.35 -29.21
N ASP A 260 9.82 3.24 -29.85
CA ASP A 260 9.15 4.39 -30.49
C ASP A 260 8.47 5.24 -29.41
N GLY A 261 8.96 6.46 -29.22
CA GLY A 261 8.46 7.37 -28.19
C GLY A 261 9.00 8.78 -28.33
N ARG A 262 8.60 9.71 -27.48
CA ARG A 262 9.09 11.10 -27.48
C ARG A 262 10.32 11.22 -26.58
N LEU A 263 11.40 11.82 -27.06
CA LEU A 263 12.56 12.12 -26.20
C LEU A 263 12.17 13.22 -25.19
N VAL A 264 12.24 12.90 -23.91
CA VAL A 264 11.88 13.80 -22.79
C VAL A 264 13.12 14.41 -22.17
N ARG A 265 14.19 13.62 -22.04
CA ARG A 265 15.47 14.09 -21.50
C ARG A 265 16.63 13.55 -22.31
N ALA A 266 17.55 14.43 -22.68
CA ALA A 266 18.77 14.09 -23.40
C ALA A 266 19.96 13.89 -22.44
N PHE A 267 20.99 13.20 -22.94
CA PHE A 267 22.26 13.02 -22.25
C PHE A 267 22.89 14.39 -21.96
N GLY A 268 23.46 14.55 -20.77
CA GLY A 268 24.13 15.79 -20.36
C GLY A 268 23.21 16.88 -19.82
N ASN A 269 21.89 16.72 -19.86
CA ASN A 269 20.94 17.67 -19.27
C ASN A 269 21.15 17.76 -17.73
N THR A 270 21.15 18.98 -17.19
CA THR A 270 21.47 19.30 -15.79
C THR A 270 20.30 19.89 -14.98
N ASP A 271 19.04 19.68 -15.37
CA ASP A 271 17.86 20.27 -14.73
C ASP A 271 17.74 20.00 -13.20
N SER A 272 18.47 19.01 -12.68
CA SER A 272 18.52 18.66 -11.24
C SER A 272 19.86 18.97 -10.54
N GLY A 273 20.76 19.73 -11.19
CA GLY A 273 22.12 20.01 -10.67
C GLY A 273 23.12 18.85 -10.82
N VAL A 274 22.70 17.72 -11.39
CA VAL A 274 23.55 16.58 -11.76
C VAL A 274 23.34 16.27 -13.23
N SER A 275 24.42 16.03 -13.97
CA SER A 275 24.38 15.69 -15.39
C SER A 275 23.74 14.32 -15.62
N TYR A 276 22.73 14.27 -16.48
CA TYR A 276 22.00 13.04 -16.80
C TYR A 276 22.84 12.12 -17.71
N ASP A 277 23.05 10.86 -17.32
CA ASP A 277 24.00 9.93 -17.95
C ASP A 277 23.38 9.02 -19.02
N GLY A 278 22.17 9.35 -19.50
CA GLY A 278 21.44 8.60 -20.52
C GLY A 278 20.35 9.43 -21.23
N LEU A 279 19.41 8.74 -21.86
CA LEU A 279 18.21 9.29 -22.50
C LEU A 279 16.96 8.85 -21.74
N LEU A 280 15.95 9.71 -21.67
CA LEU A 280 14.62 9.37 -21.18
C LEU A 280 13.62 9.49 -22.33
N ILE A 281 12.99 8.37 -22.71
CA ILE A 281 12.08 8.28 -23.86
C ILE A 281 10.69 7.93 -23.35
N ALA A 282 9.74 8.86 -23.44
CA ALA A 282 8.35 8.62 -23.06
C ALA A 282 7.64 7.77 -24.12
N ALA A 283 6.98 6.71 -23.68
CA ALA A 283 6.22 5.79 -24.51
C ALA A 283 5.09 5.17 -23.67
N GLN A 284 4.07 4.60 -24.33
CA GLN A 284 2.95 3.96 -23.63
C GLN A 284 3.45 2.78 -22.78
N ALA A 285 2.91 2.64 -21.56
CA ALA A 285 3.23 1.52 -20.68
C ALA A 285 2.89 0.18 -21.36
N GLY A 286 3.73 -0.83 -21.15
CA GLY A 286 3.60 -2.14 -21.79
C GLY A 286 4.15 -2.22 -23.21
N ARG A 287 4.51 -1.10 -23.86
CA ARG A 287 5.13 -1.13 -25.19
C ARG A 287 6.47 -1.85 -25.15
N GLU A 288 6.77 -2.64 -26.17
CA GLU A 288 8.01 -3.42 -26.24
C GLU A 288 9.25 -2.53 -26.33
N VAL A 289 10.26 -2.89 -25.54
CA VAL A 289 11.61 -2.33 -25.57
C VAL A 289 12.50 -3.35 -26.29
N ARG A 290 13.24 -2.88 -27.30
CA ARG A 290 14.04 -3.71 -28.19
C ARG A 290 15.54 -3.51 -27.98
N ALA A 291 16.32 -4.59 -28.12
CA ALA A 291 17.77 -4.51 -28.06
C ALA A 291 18.32 -3.71 -29.24
N VAL A 292 19.17 -2.72 -28.97
CA VAL A 292 19.75 -1.88 -30.04
C VAL A 292 20.82 -2.60 -30.85
N HIS A 293 21.41 -3.66 -30.30
CA HIS A 293 22.46 -4.46 -30.94
C HIS A 293 22.51 -5.87 -30.34
N GLN A 294 23.09 -6.83 -31.07
CA GLN A 294 23.32 -8.18 -30.57
C GLN A 294 24.26 -8.16 -29.36
N GLY A 295 24.04 -9.06 -28.40
CA GLY A 295 24.87 -9.16 -27.22
C GLY A 295 24.37 -10.17 -26.21
N ARG A 296 24.99 -10.17 -25.04
CA ARG A 296 24.63 -11.05 -23.93
C ARG A 296 24.06 -10.23 -22.78
N VAL A 297 22.92 -10.64 -22.24
CA VAL A 297 22.35 -10.04 -21.04
C VAL A 297 23.28 -10.32 -19.87
N VAL A 298 23.83 -9.27 -19.25
CA VAL A 298 24.72 -9.39 -18.09
C VAL A 298 24.03 -9.00 -16.78
N PHE A 299 22.87 -8.34 -16.87
CA PHE A 299 22.05 -7.98 -15.72
C PHE A 299 20.58 -7.85 -16.14
N SER A 300 19.67 -8.37 -15.32
CA SER A 300 18.22 -8.29 -15.54
C SER A 300 17.52 -8.41 -14.19
N ASP A 301 17.42 -7.31 -13.46
CA ASP A 301 16.78 -7.27 -12.14
C ASP A 301 16.45 -5.82 -11.75
N TRP A 302 15.85 -5.62 -10.59
CA TRP A 302 15.57 -4.31 -10.03
C TRP A 302 16.84 -3.66 -9.45
N LEU A 303 17.15 -2.44 -9.91
CA LEU A 303 18.24 -1.61 -9.39
C LEU A 303 17.70 -0.28 -8.85
N ARG A 304 18.13 0.08 -7.64
CA ARG A 304 17.73 1.34 -7.00
C ARG A 304 18.12 2.53 -7.88
N GLY A 305 17.16 3.43 -8.12
CA GLY A 305 17.31 4.61 -8.97
C GLY A 305 16.98 4.38 -10.45
N TYR A 306 17.05 3.13 -10.92
CA TYR A 306 16.81 2.74 -12.31
C TYR A 306 15.58 1.85 -12.50
N GLY A 307 14.97 1.34 -11.42
CA GLY A 307 13.82 0.44 -11.51
C GLY A 307 14.23 -0.94 -12.03
N LEU A 308 13.32 -1.64 -12.71
CA LEU A 308 13.66 -2.86 -13.45
C LEU A 308 14.61 -2.51 -14.59
N LEU A 309 15.84 -2.98 -14.49
CA LEU A 309 16.96 -2.64 -15.37
C LEU A 309 17.48 -3.89 -16.07
N LEU A 310 17.68 -3.78 -17.37
CA LEU A 310 18.35 -4.78 -18.20
C LEU A 310 19.63 -4.18 -18.77
N ILE A 311 20.73 -4.94 -18.74
CA ILE A 311 22.03 -4.54 -19.30
C ILE A 311 22.51 -5.60 -20.27
N ILE A 312 22.85 -5.19 -21.50
CA ILE A 312 23.40 -6.05 -22.54
C ILE A 312 24.86 -5.67 -22.76
N ASP A 313 25.76 -6.65 -22.66
CA ASP A 313 27.15 -6.53 -23.10
C ASP A 313 27.25 -6.91 -24.58
N HIS A 314 27.77 -5.97 -25.37
CA HIS A 314 27.95 -6.12 -26.82
C HIS A 314 29.38 -6.54 -27.18
N GLY A 315 30.27 -6.72 -26.18
CA GLY A 315 31.68 -6.98 -26.39
C GLY A 315 32.49 -5.71 -26.66
N GLY A 316 33.81 -5.84 -26.66
CA GLY A 316 34.73 -4.71 -26.90
C GLY A 316 34.63 -3.58 -25.86
N GLY A 317 34.05 -3.86 -24.70
CA GLY A 317 33.85 -2.88 -23.62
C GLY A 317 32.56 -2.05 -23.73
N TYR A 318 31.68 -2.34 -24.69
CA TYR A 318 30.42 -1.62 -24.86
C TYR A 318 29.23 -2.31 -24.20
N MET A 319 28.41 -1.53 -23.50
CA MET A 319 27.17 -2.00 -22.86
C MET A 319 26.01 -1.06 -23.14
N SER A 320 24.80 -1.61 -23.30
CA SER A 320 23.56 -0.84 -23.32
C SER A 320 22.70 -1.15 -22.09
N LEU A 321 22.04 -0.12 -21.56
CA LEU A 321 21.22 -0.17 -20.35
C LEU A 321 19.79 0.25 -20.68
N TYR A 322 18.81 -0.49 -20.18
CA TYR A 322 17.37 -0.27 -20.39
C TYR A 322 16.67 -0.28 -19.03
N GLY A 323 16.22 0.87 -18.53
CA GLY A 323 15.65 1.04 -17.19
C GLY A 323 14.20 1.53 -17.18
N HIS A 324 13.63 1.58 -15.98
CA HIS A 324 12.22 1.93 -15.69
C HIS A 324 11.19 0.95 -16.27
N ASN A 325 11.62 -0.24 -16.68
CA ASN A 325 10.77 -1.21 -17.34
C ASN A 325 9.60 -1.67 -16.44
N GLN A 326 8.50 -2.12 -17.05
CA GLN A 326 7.39 -2.77 -16.36
C GLN A 326 7.67 -4.26 -16.15
N ARG A 327 8.24 -4.92 -17.17
CA ARG A 327 8.65 -6.34 -17.15
C ARG A 327 9.94 -6.51 -17.93
N LEU A 328 10.79 -7.43 -17.47
CA LEU A 328 11.99 -7.90 -18.18
C LEU A 328 11.64 -9.22 -18.87
N LEU A 329 12.03 -9.38 -20.13
CA LEU A 329 11.69 -10.54 -20.96
C LEU A 329 12.85 -11.51 -21.15
N LYS A 330 14.03 -11.17 -20.63
CA LYS A 330 15.27 -11.94 -20.77
C LYS A 330 16.00 -12.03 -19.45
N GLU A 331 16.59 -13.18 -19.18
CA GLU A 331 17.34 -13.49 -17.96
C GLU A 331 18.85 -13.26 -18.14
N PRO A 332 19.63 -13.06 -17.05
CA PRO A 332 21.08 -12.97 -17.13
C PRO A 332 21.69 -14.20 -17.80
N GLY A 333 22.66 -13.96 -18.69
CA GLY A 333 23.34 -14.98 -19.47
C GLY A 333 22.71 -15.27 -20.83
N ALA A 334 21.47 -14.83 -21.09
CA ALA A 334 20.79 -15.01 -22.37
C ALA A 334 21.45 -14.21 -23.50
N TRP A 335 21.48 -14.79 -24.70
CA TRP A 335 21.85 -14.09 -25.93
C TRP A 335 20.63 -13.39 -26.52
N VAL A 336 20.86 -12.21 -27.09
CA VAL A 336 19.84 -11.40 -27.77
C VAL A 336 20.41 -10.84 -29.06
N ASP A 337 19.57 -10.80 -30.09
CA ASP A 337 19.90 -10.16 -31.37
C ASP A 337 19.38 -8.72 -31.41
N ALA A 338 19.87 -7.95 -32.38
CA ALA A 338 19.37 -6.60 -32.60
C ALA A 338 17.88 -6.64 -32.99
N GLY A 339 17.04 -5.86 -32.29
CA GLY A 339 15.60 -5.79 -32.51
C GLY A 339 14.76 -6.74 -31.65
N ASP A 340 15.38 -7.67 -30.93
CA ASP A 340 14.70 -8.57 -30.01
C ASP A 340 13.97 -7.80 -28.92
N ALA A 341 12.74 -8.21 -28.59
CA ALA A 341 12.03 -7.70 -27.42
C ALA A 341 12.74 -8.19 -26.14
N VAL A 342 13.23 -7.23 -25.34
CA VAL A 342 14.00 -7.51 -24.12
C VAL A 342 13.29 -7.04 -22.85
N ALA A 343 12.40 -6.06 -22.95
CA ALA A 343 11.61 -5.56 -21.84
C ALA A 343 10.32 -4.89 -22.34
N THR A 344 9.52 -4.37 -21.41
CA THR A 344 8.35 -3.53 -21.70
C THR A 344 8.46 -2.21 -20.95
N VAL A 345 8.02 -1.12 -21.56
CA VAL A 345 8.05 0.23 -20.97
C VAL A 345 7.20 0.27 -19.71
N GLY A 346 7.71 0.92 -18.66
CA GLY A 346 6.98 1.11 -17.42
C GLY A 346 7.37 2.40 -16.72
N ASN A 347 7.12 2.43 -15.42
CA ASN A 347 7.43 3.55 -14.52
C ASN A 347 8.09 3.04 -13.22
N SER A 348 8.80 1.90 -13.29
CA SER A 348 9.41 1.29 -12.11
C SER A 348 10.58 2.12 -11.57
N GLY A 349 10.79 2.05 -10.26
CA GLY A 349 11.84 2.84 -9.59
C GLY A 349 11.38 4.19 -9.04
N GLY A 350 10.06 4.46 -9.02
CA GLY A 350 9.48 5.65 -8.37
C GLY A 350 9.16 6.81 -9.30
N TYR A 351 8.99 6.55 -10.61
CA TYR A 351 8.65 7.57 -11.61
C TYR A 351 7.14 7.59 -11.84
N THR A 352 6.57 8.77 -12.12
CA THR A 352 5.12 8.96 -12.30
C THR A 352 4.67 8.68 -13.73
N GLU A 353 5.49 9.01 -14.72
CA GLU A 353 5.16 8.84 -16.14
C GLU A 353 5.88 7.61 -16.76
N PRO A 354 5.15 6.78 -17.55
CA PRO A 354 5.76 5.69 -18.29
C PRO A 354 6.84 6.16 -19.27
N SER A 355 8.06 5.67 -19.08
CA SER A 355 9.22 6.07 -19.87
C SER A 355 10.32 5.02 -19.83
N LEU A 356 11.16 4.98 -20.87
CA LEU A 356 12.36 4.16 -20.94
C LEU A 356 13.58 5.02 -20.59
N TYR A 357 14.36 4.59 -19.61
CA TYR A 357 15.74 5.06 -19.45
C TYR A 357 16.67 4.24 -20.35
N PHE A 358 17.44 4.91 -21.20
CA PHE A 358 18.38 4.26 -22.10
C PHE A 358 19.78 4.87 -22.01
N ALA A 359 20.81 4.06 -21.79
CA ALA A 359 22.19 4.53 -21.76
C ALA A 359 23.14 3.58 -22.47
N VAL A 360 24.23 4.14 -23.01
CA VAL A 360 25.34 3.37 -23.60
C VAL A 360 26.61 3.67 -22.83
N ARG A 361 27.33 2.64 -22.40
CA ARG A 361 28.58 2.75 -21.67
C ARG A 361 29.73 2.12 -22.44
N PHE A 362 30.90 2.75 -22.36
CA PHE A 362 32.16 2.21 -22.89
C PHE A 362 33.19 2.13 -21.76
N ASN A 363 33.69 0.92 -21.48
CA ASN A 363 34.59 0.63 -20.36
C ASN A 363 34.07 1.20 -19.03
N GLY A 364 32.76 1.04 -18.78
CA GLY A 364 32.09 1.49 -17.56
C GLY A 364 31.75 2.99 -17.52
N LYS A 365 32.23 3.80 -18.48
CA LYS A 365 31.94 5.25 -18.52
C LYS A 365 30.71 5.54 -19.38
N PRO A 366 29.80 6.45 -18.95
CA PRO A 366 28.68 6.90 -19.78
C PRO A 366 29.16 7.54 -21.08
N THR A 367 28.44 7.24 -22.17
CA THR A 367 28.62 7.87 -23.49
C THR A 367 27.28 8.38 -23.98
N ASP A 368 27.29 9.43 -24.79
CA ASP A 368 26.08 9.99 -25.39
C ASP A 368 25.39 8.95 -26.30
N PRO A 369 24.21 8.42 -25.92
CA PRO A 369 23.54 7.38 -26.70
C PRO A 369 23.04 7.88 -28.06
N ALA A 370 22.77 9.18 -28.21
CA ALA A 370 22.27 9.77 -29.45
C ALA A 370 23.27 9.63 -30.62
N ARG A 371 24.57 9.47 -30.32
CA ARG A 371 25.62 9.26 -31.34
C ARG A 371 25.56 7.87 -32.00
N TRP A 372 24.82 6.94 -31.41
CA TRP A 372 24.72 5.56 -31.87
C TRP A 372 23.41 5.29 -32.61
N LEU A 373 22.33 5.95 -32.17
CA LEU A 373 20.99 5.79 -32.73
C LEU A 373 20.89 6.46 -34.12
N ALA A 374 20.09 5.86 -35.01
CA ALA A 374 19.77 6.45 -36.30
C ALA A 374 19.01 7.77 -36.16
N GLY A 375 19.23 8.69 -37.11
CA GLY A 375 18.44 9.93 -37.20
C GLY A 375 16.95 9.61 -37.32
N ARG A 376 16.12 10.39 -36.62
CA ARG A 376 14.67 10.24 -36.66
C ARG A 376 14.06 10.89 -37.88
#